data_AF-A0A7C0UBJ9-F1
#
_entry.id   AF-A0A7C0UBJ9-F1
#
_cell.length_a   1.000
_cell.length_b   1.000
_cell.length_c   1.000
_cell.angle_alpha   90.00
_cell.angle_beta   90.00
_cell.angle_gamma   90.00
#
_symmetry.space_group_name_H-M   'P 1'
#
loop_
_entity.id
_entity.type
_entity.pdbx_description
1 polymer ?
#
loop_
_entity_poly.entity_id
_entity_poly.type
_entity_poly.pdbx_seq_one_letter_code
_entity_poly.pdbx_strand_id
1 'polypeptide(L)'
;MGIDHFRDIIDRCFISPDHKFSITGLPIAHQFTHSGASTVEALKSLNAAFLICLGSERYPHYPSARHFLTEGRPKGISAIVLELYRLGTELIRDEIEEKAKNDLHFDAVLAETARWLEQQPKGFGPELIYRRIWEVFFPEGAALEGDKNRHVAELRETRKVTITKLNPEPVEQPVEEILLTANILLTTPLSDSVEALHCVSPELIGDVLKVTEEPQRHWYDHP
;
A
#
# COMPACT_ATOMS: atom_id res chain seq x y z
N MET A 1 -17.97 0.04 14.45
CA MET A 1 -18.16 1.37 13.86
C MET A 1 -17.06 1.68 12.86
N GLY A 2 -15.80 1.88 13.26
CA GLY A 2 -14.70 2.13 12.30
C GLY A 2 -14.57 1.09 11.18
N ILE A 3 -14.61 -0.21 11.52
CA ILE A 3 -14.56 -1.29 10.51
C ILE A 3 -15.76 -1.30 9.55
N ASP A 4 -16.94 -0.87 10.02
CA ASP A 4 -18.14 -0.82 9.19
C ASP A 4 -18.00 0.29 8.14
N HIS A 5 -17.47 1.45 8.54
CA HIS A 5 -17.15 2.55 7.62
C HIS A 5 -16.06 2.17 6.62
N PHE A 6 -15.03 1.45 7.05
CA PHE A 6 -14.00 0.93 6.16
C PHE A 6 -14.59 -0.02 5.10
N ARG A 7 -15.39 -1.00 5.52
CA ARG A 7 -16.05 -1.96 4.61
C ARG A 7 -16.94 -1.25 3.60
N ASP A 8 -17.68 -0.24 4.05
CA ASP A 8 -18.52 0.63 3.23
C ASP A 8 -17.71 1.42 2.18
N ILE A 9 -16.47 1.82 2.48
CA ILE A 9 -15.55 2.45 1.52
C ILE A 9 -15.07 1.41 0.50
N ILE A 10 -14.60 0.24 0.96
CA ILE A 10 -14.14 -0.85 0.09
C ILE A 10 -15.22 -1.28 -0.90
N ASP A 11 -16.46 -1.43 -0.43
CA ASP A 11 -17.58 -1.82 -1.27
C ASP A 11 -17.77 -0.88 -2.47
N ARG A 12 -17.67 0.43 -2.21
CA ARG A 12 -17.82 1.49 -3.23
C ARG A 12 -16.60 1.58 -4.14
N CYS A 13 -15.40 1.30 -3.62
CA CYS A 13 -14.18 1.30 -4.40
C CYS A 13 -14.07 0.12 -5.37
N PHE A 14 -14.56 -1.06 -4.98
CA PHE A 14 -14.21 -2.31 -5.67
C PHE A 14 -15.40 -3.24 -6.02
N ILE A 15 -16.49 -3.24 -5.26
CA ILE A 15 -17.43 -4.37 -5.24
C ILE A 15 -18.80 -4.06 -5.88
N SER A 16 -19.25 -2.80 -5.81
CA SER A 16 -20.55 -2.27 -6.30
C SER A 16 -21.41 -3.20 -7.20
N PRO A 17 -22.52 -3.77 -6.68
CA PRO A 17 -23.37 -4.73 -7.40
C PRO A 17 -24.26 -4.12 -8.52
N ASP A 18 -24.53 -2.80 -8.49
CA ASP A 18 -25.56 -2.17 -9.34
C ASP A 18 -25.00 -1.35 -10.52
N HIS A 19 -23.76 -1.60 -10.95
CA HIS A 19 -23.18 -1.06 -12.19
C HIS A 19 -23.46 0.43 -12.48
N LYS A 20 -23.03 1.33 -11.59
CA LYS A 20 -22.64 2.70 -12.01
C LYS A 20 -21.14 2.97 -11.86
N PHE A 21 -20.36 1.88 -11.84
CA PHE A 21 -18.91 1.75 -11.63
C PHE A 21 -18.51 1.73 -10.14
N SER A 22 -17.80 0.67 -9.75
CA SER A 22 -16.82 0.78 -8.66
C SER A 22 -15.93 1.97 -9.00
N ILE A 23 -15.48 2.76 -8.01
CA ILE A 23 -14.68 3.97 -8.29
C ILE A 23 -13.46 3.64 -9.18
N THR A 24 -12.93 2.43 -9.03
CA THR A 24 -11.80 1.91 -9.81
C THR A 24 -12.17 1.39 -11.20
N GLY A 25 -13.46 1.20 -11.50
CA GLY A 25 -13.97 0.61 -12.74
C GLY A 25 -13.66 -0.89 -12.89
N LEU A 26 -13.09 -1.52 -11.86
CA LEU A 26 -12.68 -2.92 -11.90
C LEU A 26 -13.88 -3.84 -11.64
N PRO A 27 -14.16 -4.83 -12.51
CA PRO A 27 -15.26 -5.77 -12.34
C PRO A 27 -14.85 -6.91 -11.40
N ILE A 28 -14.52 -6.61 -10.15
CA ILE A 28 -13.97 -7.58 -9.17
C ILE A 28 -14.86 -8.80 -9.02
N ALA A 29 -16.18 -8.62 -8.96
CA ALA A 29 -17.15 -9.70 -8.90
C ALA A 29 -17.01 -10.70 -10.06
N HIS A 30 -16.75 -10.21 -11.28
CA HIS A 30 -16.61 -11.05 -12.47
C HIS A 30 -15.25 -11.76 -12.54
N GLN A 31 -14.24 -11.24 -11.84
CA GLN A 31 -12.93 -11.86 -11.75
C GLN A 31 -12.89 -13.04 -10.78
N PHE A 32 -13.85 -13.12 -9.85
CA PHE A 32 -13.95 -14.22 -8.91
C PHE A 32 -14.60 -15.46 -9.55
N THR A 33 -13.81 -16.19 -10.34
CA THR A 33 -14.22 -17.46 -10.95
C THR A 33 -13.62 -18.64 -10.18
N HIS A 34 -14.44 -19.64 -9.85
CA HIS A 34 -14.00 -20.83 -9.08
C HIS A 34 -13.21 -21.84 -9.94
N SER A 35 -12.95 -21.51 -11.19
CA SER A 35 -12.44 -22.39 -12.23
C SER A 35 -11.18 -21.77 -12.85
N GLY A 36 -10.08 -21.77 -12.09
CA GLY A 36 -8.77 -21.39 -12.61
C GLY A 36 -8.11 -22.58 -13.32
N ALA A 37 -8.15 -22.61 -14.66
CA ALA A 37 -7.40 -23.58 -15.44
C ALA A 37 -5.90 -23.21 -15.53
N SER A 38 -5.59 -21.93 -15.32
CA SER A 38 -4.24 -21.37 -15.34
C SER A 38 -3.85 -20.67 -14.03
N THR A 39 -2.54 -20.53 -13.78
CA THR A 39 -2.01 -19.78 -12.63
C THR A 39 -2.50 -18.33 -12.60
N VAL A 40 -2.62 -17.68 -13.76
CA VAL A 40 -3.08 -16.29 -13.85
C VAL A 40 -4.53 -16.16 -13.41
N GLU A 41 -5.40 -17.09 -13.82
CA GLU A 41 -6.81 -17.10 -13.38
C GLU A 41 -6.91 -17.38 -11.88
N ALA A 42 -6.12 -18.32 -11.35
CA ALA A 42 -6.08 -18.59 -9.92
C ALA A 42 -5.67 -17.35 -9.10
N LEU A 43 -4.66 -16.59 -9.56
CA LEU A 43 -4.24 -15.34 -8.92
C LEU A 43 -5.30 -14.24 -9.03
N LYS A 44 -5.99 -14.12 -10.17
CA LYS A 44 -7.12 -13.19 -10.31
C LYS A 44 -8.26 -13.50 -9.35
N SER A 45 -8.63 -14.78 -9.23
CA SER A 45 -9.67 -15.21 -8.28
C SER A 45 -9.25 -15.01 -6.83
N LEU A 46 -7.97 -15.23 -6.50
CA LEU A 46 -7.42 -14.92 -5.16
C LEU A 46 -7.51 -13.41 -4.85
N ASN A 47 -7.08 -12.56 -5.77
CA ASN A 47 -7.15 -11.11 -5.61
C ASN A 47 -8.59 -10.62 -5.47
N ALA A 48 -9.50 -11.16 -6.29
CA ALA A 48 -10.91 -10.82 -6.20
C ALA A 48 -11.53 -11.29 -4.88
N ALA A 49 -11.22 -12.50 -4.41
CA ALA A 49 -11.68 -13.01 -3.13
C ALA A 49 -11.17 -12.18 -1.96
N PHE A 50 -9.90 -11.77 -2.00
CA PHE A 50 -9.29 -10.87 -1.01
C PHE A 50 -10.03 -9.54 -0.92
N LEU A 51 -10.21 -8.84 -2.05
CA LEU A 51 -10.90 -7.55 -2.08
C LEU A 51 -12.36 -7.67 -1.64
N ILE A 52 -13.06 -8.74 -2.02
CA ILE A 52 -14.41 -9.04 -1.54
C ILE A 52 -14.44 -9.22 -0.02
N CYS A 53 -13.46 -9.93 0.56
CA CYS A 53 -13.39 -10.19 1.99
C CYS A 53 -13.04 -8.96 2.84
N LEU A 54 -12.42 -7.94 2.25
CA LEU A 54 -12.22 -6.62 2.89
C LEU A 54 -13.50 -5.78 2.92
N GLY A 55 -14.47 -6.07 2.07
CA GLY A 55 -15.75 -5.38 1.98
C GLY A 55 -16.79 -5.87 3.00
N SER A 56 -18.05 -5.46 2.80
CA SER A 56 -19.15 -5.82 3.69
C SER A 56 -19.53 -7.29 3.57
N GLU A 57 -19.81 -7.91 4.72
CA GLU A 57 -20.36 -9.27 4.81
C GLU A 57 -21.75 -9.40 4.17
N ARG A 58 -22.43 -8.26 3.92
CA ARG A 58 -23.72 -8.21 3.22
C ARG A 58 -23.59 -8.47 1.72
N TYR A 59 -22.38 -8.42 1.17
CA TYR A 59 -22.18 -8.62 -0.26
C TYR A 59 -22.43 -10.09 -0.66
N PRO A 60 -23.22 -10.38 -1.72
CA PRO A 60 -23.62 -11.75 -2.05
C PRO A 60 -22.47 -12.76 -2.25
N HIS A 61 -21.32 -12.32 -2.78
CA HIS A 61 -20.17 -13.21 -2.98
C HIS A 61 -19.25 -13.32 -1.77
N TYR A 62 -19.50 -12.57 -0.68
CA TYR A 62 -18.65 -12.60 0.53
C TYR A 62 -18.48 -14.01 1.11
N PRO A 63 -19.55 -14.80 1.33
CA PRO A 63 -19.39 -16.14 1.91
C PRO A 63 -18.54 -17.08 1.04
N SER A 64 -18.72 -17.01 -0.29
CA SER A 64 -17.95 -17.81 -1.24
C SER A 64 -16.49 -17.38 -1.32
N ALA A 65 -16.22 -16.07 -1.36
CA ALA A 65 -14.87 -15.52 -1.35
C ALA A 65 -14.12 -15.89 -0.07
N ARG A 66 -14.78 -15.78 1.10
CA ARG A 66 -14.22 -16.17 2.38
C ARG A 66 -13.89 -17.65 2.41
N HIS A 67 -14.82 -18.51 1.99
CA HIS A 67 -14.57 -19.95 1.88
C HIS A 67 -13.40 -20.27 0.96
N PHE A 68 -13.27 -19.57 -0.17
CA PHE A 68 -12.16 -19.75 -1.09
C PHE A 68 -10.80 -19.41 -0.46
N LEU A 69 -10.72 -18.37 0.37
CA LEU A 69 -9.48 -18.00 1.07
C LEU A 69 -9.16 -18.90 2.26
N THR A 70 -10.15 -19.48 2.95
CA THR A 70 -9.91 -20.33 4.13
C THR A 70 -9.72 -21.80 3.78
N GLU A 71 -10.53 -22.32 2.87
CA GLU A 71 -10.54 -23.74 2.50
C GLU A 71 -9.83 -24.04 1.18
N GLY A 72 -9.37 -23.00 0.47
CA GLY A 72 -8.59 -23.15 -0.75
C GLY A 72 -7.36 -24.03 -0.55
N ARG A 73 -7.09 -24.89 -1.52
CA ARG A 73 -5.89 -25.74 -1.59
C ARG A 73 -5.14 -25.57 -2.92
N PRO A 74 -4.77 -24.33 -3.31
CA PRO A 74 -3.97 -24.11 -4.51
C PRO A 74 -2.55 -24.67 -4.33
N LYS A 75 -1.79 -24.74 -5.43
CA LYS A 75 -0.39 -25.22 -5.45
C LYS A 75 0.55 -24.12 -5.94
N GLY A 76 1.84 -24.26 -5.61
CA GLY A 76 2.87 -23.33 -6.06
C GLY A 76 2.65 -21.90 -5.55
N ILE A 77 2.88 -20.90 -6.39
CA ILE A 77 2.79 -19.47 -6.03
C ILE A 77 1.40 -19.08 -5.48
N SER A 78 0.33 -19.69 -5.99
CA SER A 78 -1.03 -19.40 -5.53
C SER A 78 -1.28 -19.84 -4.08
N ALA A 79 -0.53 -20.83 -3.55
CA ALA A 79 -0.60 -21.22 -2.14
C ALA A 79 0.02 -20.16 -1.22
N ILE A 80 1.15 -19.58 -1.65
CA ILE A 80 1.81 -18.49 -0.93
C ILE A 80 0.91 -17.26 -0.90
N VAL A 81 0.32 -16.90 -2.04
CA VAL A 81 -0.58 -15.74 -2.15
C VAL A 81 -1.87 -15.94 -1.35
N LEU A 82 -2.44 -17.15 -1.32
CA LEU A 82 -3.62 -17.44 -0.50
C LEU A 82 -3.33 -17.20 0.98
N GLU A 83 -2.20 -17.69 1.50
CA GLU A 83 -1.86 -17.50 2.91
C GLU A 83 -1.60 -16.04 3.25
N LEU A 84 -0.90 -15.32 2.36
CA LEU A 84 -0.69 -13.88 2.50
C LEU A 84 -2.01 -13.11 2.55
N TYR A 85 -2.94 -13.40 1.64
CA TYR A 85 -4.24 -12.73 1.60
C TYR A 85 -5.13 -13.11 2.78
N ARG A 86 -5.12 -14.37 3.22
CA ARG A 86 -5.84 -14.81 4.42
C ARG A 86 -5.37 -14.03 5.64
N LEU A 87 -4.05 -14.01 5.89
CA LEU A 87 -3.46 -13.26 7.00
C LEU A 87 -3.73 -11.75 6.86
N GLY A 88 -3.59 -11.21 5.65
CA GLY A 88 -3.81 -9.79 5.37
C GLY A 88 -5.24 -9.34 5.70
N THR A 89 -6.27 -10.15 5.40
CA THR A 89 -7.65 -9.78 5.76
C THR A 89 -7.88 -9.69 7.27
N GLU A 90 -7.20 -10.52 8.06
CA GLU A 90 -7.28 -10.50 9.52
C GLU A 90 -6.52 -9.29 10.07
N LEU A 91 -5.26 -9.09 9.65
CA LEU A 91 -4.41 -8.00 10.13
C LEU A 91 -4.97 -6.62 9.78
N ILE A 92 -5.45 -6.42 8.54
CA ILE A 92 -6.03 -5.13 8.12
C ILE A 92 -7.28 -4.81 8.95
N ARG A 93 -8.15 -5.80 9.19
CA ARG A 93 -9.33 -5.60 10.03
C ARG A 93 -8.91 -5.14 11.43
N ASP A 94 -8.00 -5.88 12.05
CA ASP A 94 -7.57 -5.63 13.43
C ASP A 94 -6.88 -4.26 13.54
N GLU A 95 -6.04 -3.89 12.56
CA GLU A 95 -5.38 -2.58 12.49
C GLU A 95 -6.39 -1.43 12.37
N ILE A 96 -7.39 -1.55 11.49
CA ILE A 96 -8.43 -0.52 11.32
C ILE A 96 -9.28 -0.39 12.59
N GLU A 97 -9.66 -1.50 13.21
CA GLU A 97 -10.42 -1.50 14.46
C GLU A 97 -9.63 -0.87 15.61
N GLU A 98 -8.37 -1.24 15.77
CA GLU A 98 -7.49 -0.70 16.81
C GLU A 98 -7.25 0.80 16.60
N LYS A 99 -6.93 1.21 15.37
CA LYS A 99 -6.68 2.61 15.05
C LYS A 99 -7.92 3.46 15.24
N ALA A 100 -9.08 3.05 14.74
CA ALA A 100 -10.33 3.79 14.92
C ALA A 100 -10.74 3.89 16.40
N LYS A 101 -10.42 2.88 17.21
CA LYS A 101 -10.66 2.92 18.66
C LYS A 101 -9.75 3.91 19.39
N ASN A 102 -8.49 4.02 18.96
CA ASN A 102 -7.47 4.81 19.66
C ASN A 102 -7.30 6.24 19.11
N ASP A 103 -7.80 6.51 17.89
CA ASP A 103 -7.70 7.80 17.20
C ASP A 103 -9.09 8.26 16.71
N LEU A 104 -9.70 9.17 17.48
CA LEU A 104 -11.01 9.75 17.16
C LEU A 104 -11.01 10.55 15.87
N HIS A 105 -9.86 11.12 15.47
CA HIS A 105 -9.77 11.85 14.21
C HIS A 105 -9.84 10.87 13.03
N PHE A 106 -9.10 9.76 13.12
CA PHE A 106 -9.15 8.70 12.11
C PHE A 106 -10.54 8.09 11.95
N ASP A 107 -11.24 7.77 13.05
CA ASP A 107 -12.62 7.26 13.01
C ASP A 107 -13.59 8.25 12.34
N ALA A 108 -13.45 9.56 12.65
CA ALA A 108 -14.24 10.60 12.01
C ALA A 108 -13.97 10.69 10.50
N VAL A 109 -12.70 10.60 10.07
CA VAL A 109 -12.30 10.62 8.65
C VAL A 109 -12.88 9.41 7.91
N LEU A 110 -12.86 8.22 8.51
CA LEU A 110 -13.52 7.02 7.95
C LEU A 110 -15.03 7.23 7.77
N ALA A 111 -15.71 7.68 8.83
CA ALA A 111 -17.15 7.87 8.82
C ALA A 111 -17.60 8.94 7.81
N GLU A 112 -16.88 10.07 7.74
CA GLU A 112 -17.15 11.12 6.76
C GLU A 112 -16.91 10.66 5.33
N THR A 113 -15.83 9.90 5.09
CA THR A 113 -15.50 9.39 3.76
C THR A 113 -16.53 8.38 3.28
N ALA A 114 -16.94 7.43 4.12
CA ALA A 114 -18.01 6.49 3.80
C ALA A 114 -19.33 7.22 3.42
N ARG A 115 -19.73 8.21 4.22
CA ARG A 115 -20.94 9.02 3.99
C ARG A 115 -20.84 9.87 2.71
N TRP A 116 -19.67 10.45 2.44
CA TRP A 116 -19.43 11.25 1.26
C TRP A 116 -19.51 10.40 -0.02
N LEU A 117 -18.91 9.21 0.00
CA LEU A 117 -19.00 8.25 -1.11
C LEU A 117 -20.43 7.72 -1.31
N GLU A 118 -21.22 7.58 -0.25
CA GLU A 118 -22.63 7.21 -0.32
C GLU A 118 -23.48 8.21 -1.10
N GLN A 119 -23.20 9.50 -0.93
CA GLN A 119 -23.94 10.57 -1.58
C GLN A 119 -23.72 10.65 -3.10
N GLN A 120 -22.87 9.77 -3.66
CA GLN A 120 -22.48 9.72 -5.07
C GLN A 120 -22.19 11.12 -5.59
N PRO A 121 -21.01 11.69 -5.30
CA PRO A 121 -20.71 13.10 -5.56
C PRO A 121 -20.92 13.46 -7.04
N LYS A 122 -22.13 13.88 -7.42
CA LYS A 122 -22.48 14.17 -8.81
C LYS A 122 -21.77 15.44 -9.22
N GLY A 123 -20.95 15.36 -10.27
CA GLY A 123 -20.26 16.52 -10.84
C GLY A 123 -18.84 16.75 -10.32
N PHE A 124 -18.31 15.89 -9.45
CA PHE A 124 -16.89 15.91 -9.12
C PHE A 124 -16.08 15.04 -10.09
N GLY A 125 -14.89 15.51 -10.46
CA GLY A 125 -13.94 14.73 -11.25
C GLY A 125 -13.37 13.55 -10.44
N PRO A 126 -12.85 12.50 -11.11
CA PRO A 126 -12.28 11.32 -10.45
C PRO A 126 -11.16 11.66 -9.46
N GLU A 127 -10.42 12.74 -9.69
CA GLU A 127 -9.32 13.19 -8.82
C GLU A 127 -9.75 13.46 -7.38
N LEU A 128 -10.91 14.10 -7.17
CA LEU A 128 -11.38 14.39 -5.81
C LEU A 128 -11.75 13.10 -5.07
N ILE A 129 -12.25 12.11 -5.80
CA ILE A 129 -12.59 10.80 -5.24
C ILE A 129 -11.30 10.07 -4.82
N TYR A 130 -10.27 10.06 -5.68
CA TYR A 130 -8.98 9.46 -5.36
C TYR A 130 -8.30 10.13 -4.17
N ARG A 131 -8.31 11.46 -4.12
CA ARG A 131 -7.78 12.21 -2.98
C ARG A 131 -8.48 11.82 -1.67
N ARG A 132 -9.81 11.75 -1.67
CA ARG A 132 -10.56 11.40 -0.46
C ARG A 132 -10.30 9.97 0.00
N ILE A 133 -10.10 9.05 -0.94
CA ILE A 133 -9.66 7.69 -0.65
C ILE A 133 -8.23 7.69 -0.09
N TRP A 134 -7.31 8.44 -0.70
CA TRP A 134 -5.93 8.56 -0.21
C TRP A 134 -5.84 9.16 1.19
N GLU A 135 -6.70 10.09 1.58
CA GLU A 135 -6.75 10.61 2.96
C GLU A 135 -7.01 9.51 4.00
N VAL A 136 -7.66 8.40 3.61
CA VAL A 136 -7.93 7.25 4.49
C VAL A 136 -6.77 6.25 4.47
N PHE A 137 -6.32 5.86 3.28
CA PHE A 137 -5.34 4.77 3.12
C PHE A 137 -3.88 5.23 3.20
N PHE A 138 -3.61 6.50 2.90
CA PHE A 138 -2.28 7.11 2.84
C PHE A 138 -2.32 8.56 3.37
N PRO A 139 -2.74 8.79 4.63
CA PRO A 139 -2.96 10.14 5.15
C PRO A 139 -1.71 11.03 5.07
N GLU A 140 -0.51 10.45 5.26
CA GLU A 140 0.76 11.17 5.13
C GLU A 140 1.05 11.60 3.69
N GLY A 141 0.63 10.79 2.71
CA GLY A 141 0.80 11.05 1.28
C GLY A 141 -0.21 12.05 0.73
N ALA A 142 -1.47 11.97 1.17
CA ALA A 142 -2.54 12.87 0.74
C ALA A 142 -2.23 14.36 1.04
N ALA A 143 -1.49 14.60 2.12
CA ALA A 143 -1.11 15.93 2.56
C ALA A 143 -0.05 16.60 1.65
N LEU A 144 0.67 15.82 0.84
CA LEU A 144 1.73 16.28 -0.06
C LEU A 144 1.23 16.97 -1.34
N GLU A 145 -0.06 16.83 -1.66
CA GLU A 145 -0.69 17.55 -2.78
C GLU A 145 -0.85 19.06 -2.50
N GLY A 146 -0.71 19.47 -1.22
CA GLY A 146 -0.75 20.86 -0.77
C GLY A 146 0.63 21.54 -0.69
N ASP A 147 0.88 22.30 0.38
CA ASP A 147 2.19 22.89 0.64
C ASP A 147 3.19 21.80 1.08
N LYS A 148 3.82 21.19 0.07
CA LYS A 148 4.82 20.14 0.21
C LYS A 148 5.96 20.53 1.16
N ASN A 149 6.40 21.79 1.13
CA ASN A 149 7.51 22.24 1.97
C ASN A 149 7.13 22.25 3.44
N ARG A 150 5.91 22.70 3.75
CA ARG A 150 5.36 22.67 5.12
C ARG A 150 5.26 21.23 5.64
N HIS A 151 4.69 20.32 4.84
CA HIS A 151 4.53 18.92 5.25
C HIS A 151 5.85 18.19 5.41
N VAL A 152 6.84 18.46 4.54
CA VAL A 152 8.20 17.93 4.72
C VAL A 152 8.82 18.43 6.02
N ALA A 153 8.61 19.70 6.38
CA ALA A 153 9.11 20.24 7.65
C ALA A 153 8.42 19.60 8.86
N GLU A 154 7.09 19.44 8.83
CA GLU A 154 6.31 18.78 9.88
C GLU A 154 6.72 17.31 10.06
N LEU A 155 6.90 16.56 8.95
CA LEU A 155 7.38 15.18 8.96
C LEU A 155 8.80 15.06 9.54
N ARG A 156 9.70 15.98 9.20
CA ARG A 156 11.05 16.02 9.77
C ARG A 156 11.02 16.26 11.27
N GLU A 157 10.11 17.11 11.74
CA GLU A 157 10.02 17.40 13.17
C GLU A 157 9.38 16.26 13.96
N THR A 158 8.35 15.60 13.43
CA THR A 158 7.76 14.39 14.05
C THR A 158 8.72 13.21 14.05
N ARG A 159 9.56 13.06 13.01
CA ARG A 159 10.58 12.01 12.92
C ARG A 159 11.90 12.39 13.61
N LYS A 160 11.94 13.53 14.31
CA LYS A 160 13.15 13.98 15.02
C LYS A 160 13.44 13.02 16.16
N VAL A 161 14.55 12.29 16.03
CA VAL A 161 14.99 11.37 17.07
C VAL A 161 15.73 12.17 18.14
N THR A 162 15.33 11.97 19.40
CA THR A 162 16.07 12.50 20.56
C THR A 162 16.97 11.42 21.11
N ILE A 163 18.27 11.67 21.17
CA ILE A 163 19.23 10.75 21.83
C ILE A 163 19.04 10.92 23.34
N THR A 164 18.38 9.95 23.97
CA THR A 164 18.10 9.97 25.41
C THR A 164 19.28 9.44 26.24
N LYS A 165 20.04 8.49 25.68
CA LYS A 165 21.25 7.91 26.29
C LYS A 165 22.11 7.28 25.20
N LEU A 166 23.42 7.26 25.41
CA LEU A 166 24.32 6.44 24.60
C LEU A 166 24.08 4.96 24.89
N ASN A 167 24.25 4.11 23.87
CA ASN A 167 24.23 2.67 24.04
C ASN A 167 25.37 2.27 25.02
N PRO A 168 25.07 1.62 26.16
CA PRO A 168 26.11 1.20 27.12
C PRO A 168 27.07 0.16 26.55
N GLU A 169 26.66 -0.57 25.52
CA GLU A 169 27.48 -1.53 24.77
C GLU A 169 27.59 -1.03 23.33
N PRO A 170 28.44 -0.02 23.06
CA PRO A 170 28.59 0.52 21.73
C PRO A 170 29.14 -0.54 20.78
N VAL A 171 28.69 -0.53 19.54
CA VAL A 171 29.28 -1.35 18.48
C VAL A 171 30.71 -0.86 18.23
N GLU A 172 31.70 -1.73 18.38
CA GLU A 172 33.13 -1.40 18.21
C GLU A 172 33.65 -1.81 16.82
N GLN A 173 33.07 -2.88 16.25
CA GLN A 173 33.39 -3.47 14.97
C GLN A 173 32.13 -3.58 14.09
N PRO A 174 31.67 -2.47 13.49
CA PRO A 174 30.41 -2.42 12.73
C PRO A 174 30.24 -3.50 11.66
N VAL A 175 31.32 -3.91 11.00
CA VAL A 175 31.30 -4.94 9.94
C VAL A 175 30.97 -6.33 10.49
N GLU A 176 31.36 -6.61 11.73
CA GLU A 176 31.19 -7.93 12.37
C GLU A 176 29.95 -7.98 13.26
N GLU A 177 29.52 -6.82 13.77
CA GLU A 177 28.45 -6.72 14.77
C GLU A 177 27.12 -6.18 14.20
N ILE A 178 27.12 -5.55 13.02
CA ILE A 178 25.89 -5.01 12.40
C ILE A 178 25.53 -5.83 11.17
N LEU A 179 24.37 -6.49 11.24
CA LEU A 179 23.72 -7.05 10.06
C LEU A 179 22.97 -5.93 9.32
N LEU A 180 23.57 -5.39 8.27
CA LEU A 180 22.91 -4.44 7.38
C LEU A 180 21.90 -5.16 6.48
N THR A 181 20.63 -5.12 6.85
CA THR A 181 19.53 -5.45 5.93
C THR A 181 19.13 -4.19 5.18
N ALA A 182 19.74 -3.96 4.02
CA ALA A 182 19.46 -2.76 3.22
C ALA A 182 18.42 -3.04 2.14
N ASN A 183 17.33 -2.28 2.16
CA ASN A 183 16.54 -2.00 0.96
C ASN A 183 17.34 -0.99 0.13
N ILE A 184 18.28 -1.47 -0.68
CA ILE A 184 19.10 -0.58 -1.50
C ILE A 184 18.27 -0.13 -2.69
N LEU A 185 17.81 1.12 -2.64
CA LEU A 185 17.26 1.80 -3.79
C LEU A 185 18.44 2.29 -4.63
N LEU A 186 18.82 1.49 -5.64
CA LEU A 186 19.90 1.82 -6.56
C LEU A 186 19.39 2.86 -7.56
N THR A 187 19.97 4.05 -7.53
CA THR A 187 19.71 5.12 -8.49
C THR A 187 21.02 5.64 -9.07
N THR A 188 20.97 6.26 -10.25
CA THR A 188 22.09 7.01 -10.80
C THR A 188 22.41 8.22 -9.92
N PRO A 189 23.69 8.64 -9.84
CA PRO A 189 24.06 9.86 -9.12
C PRO A 189 23.42 11.09 -9.79
N LEU A 190 23.09 12.09 -8.97
CA LEU A 190 22.49 13.35 -9.43
C LEU A 190 23.48 14.31 -10.11
N SER A 191 24.77 13.97 -10.11
CA SER A 191 25.85 14.79 -10.67
C SER A 191 26.72 13.96 -11.59
N ASP A 192 27.06 14.54 -12.73
CA ASP A 192 27.99 13.98 -13.71
C ASP A 192 29.45 14.37 -13.42
N SER A 193 29.71 15.04 -12.30
CA SER A 193 31.06 15.42 -11.87
C SER A 193 31.74 14.29 -11.11
N VAL A 194 32.99 13.99 -11.50
CA VAL A 194 33.85 13.00 -10.84
C VAL A 194 34.08 13.37 -9.38
N GLU A 195 34.20 14.67 -9.08
CA GLU A 195 34.42 15.19 -7.74
C GLU A 195 33.23 14.94 -6.81
N ALA A 196 32.01 14.85 -7.35
CA ALA A 196 30.83 14.51 -6.57
C ALA A 196 30.77 13.01 -6.21
N LEU A 197 31.47 12.15 -6.96
CA LEU A 197 31.51 10.70 -6.79
C LEU A 197 32.59 10.24 -5.80
N HIS A 198 32.88 11.05 -4.78
CA HIS A 198 33.89 10.79 -3.76
C HIS A 198 33.70 9.49 -2.94
N CYS A 199 32.50 8.90 -2.95
CA CYS A 199 32.21 7.60 -2.31
C CYS A 199 32.26 6.40 -3.27
N VAL A 200 32.49 6.63 -4.57
CA VAL A 200 32.62 5.57 -5.58
C VAL A 200 34.09 5.23 -5.75
N SER A 201 34.42 3.95 -5.88
CA SER A 201 35.81 3.56 -6.10
C SER A 201 36.31 4.11 -7.45
N PRO A 202 37.56 4.58 -7.56
CA PRO A 202 38.06 5.22 -8.79
C PRO A 202 37.87 4.38 -10.06
N GLU A 203 37.91 3.06 -9.92
CA GLU A 203 37.77 2.10 -11.02
C GLU A 203 36.33 2.03 -11.56
N LEU A 204 35.34 2.37 -10.73
CA LEU A 204 33.92 2.32 -11.08
C LEU A 204 33.36 3.66 -11.58
N ILE A 205 34.05 4.78 -11.35
CA ILE A 205 33.60 6.12 -11.72
C ILE A 205 33.24 6.20 -13.21
N GLY A 206 34.10 5.66 -14.07
CA GLY A 206 33.89 5.69 -15.52
C GLY A 206 32.65 4.90 -15.96
N ASP A 207 32.33 3.80 -15.29
CA ASP A 207 31.15 3.01 -15.62
C ASP A 207 29.87 3.62 -15.02
N VAL A 208 29.94 4.21 -13.83
CA VAL A 208 28.83 4.96 -13.23
C VAL A 208 28.40 6.13 -14.11
N LEU A 209 29.35 6.91 -14.65
CA LEU A 209 29.06 8.03 -15.55
C LEU A 209 28.48 7.58 -16.89
N LYS A 210 28.85 6.42 -17.42
CA LYS A 210 28.20 5.89 -18.63
C LYS A 210 26.73 5.54 -18.40
N VAL A 211 26.42 5.00 -17.21
CA VAL A 211 25.05 4.61 -16.85
C VAL A 211 24.14 5.85 -16.66
N THR A 212 24.67 7.03 -16.31
CA THR A 212 23.85 8.26 -16.22
C THR A 212 23.32 8.73 -17.57
N GLU A 213 24.01 8.40 -18.67
CA GLU A 213 23.57 8.69 -20.04
C GLU A 213 22.54 7.67 -20.56
N GLU A 214 22.37 6.53 -19.90
CA GLU A 214 21.42 5.52 -20.32
C GLU A 214 19.98 5.94 -19.99
N PRO A 215 19.03 5.78 -20.94
CA PRO A 215 17.63 6.06 -20.65
C PRO A 215 17.12 5.10 -19.58
N GLN A 216 16.56 5.64 -18.49
CA GLN A 216 15.93 4.85 -17.44
C GLN A 216 14.81 3.97 -18.02
N ARG A 217 15.04 2.64 -18.06
CA ARG A 217 14.10 1.69 -18.66
C ARG A 217 13.05 1.15 -17.69
N HIS A 218 13.35 1.16 -16.40
CA HIS A 218 12.51 0.58 -15.36
C HIS A 218 12.43 1.52 -14.15
N TRP A 219 11.24 1.60 -13.57
CA TRP A 219 11.04 2.15 -12.24
C TRP A 219 10.98 0.98 -11.27
N TYR A 220 11.89 0.94 -10.30
CA TYR A 220 11.72 0.11 -9.11
C TYR A 220 11.05 0.97 -8.06
N ASP A 221 9.72 0.90 -8.03
CA ASP A 221 8.93 1.30 -6.88
C ASP A 221 8.77 0.04 -6.02
N HIS A 222 9.20 0.10 -4.76
CA HIS A 222 8.90 -0.96 -3.81
C HIS A 222 7.83 -0.39 -2.86
N PRO A 223 6.69 -1.08 -2.68
CA PRO A 223 5.62 -0.64 -1.77
C PRO A 223 6.09 -0.49 -0.32
#